data_AF-X0ZT77-F1
#
_entry.id   AF-X0ZT77-F1
#
_cell.length_a   1.000
_cell.length_b   1.000
_cell.length_c   1.000
_cell.angle_alpha   90.00
_cell.angle_beta   90.00
_cell.angle_gamma   90.00
#
_symmetry.space_group_name_H-M   'P 1'
#
loop_
_entity.id
_entity.type
_entity.pdbx_description
1 polymer ?
#
loop_
_entity_poly.entity_id
_entity_poly.type
_entity_poly.pdbx_seq_one_letter_code
_entity_poly.pdbx_strand_id
1 'polypeptide(L)' 'RAGVGSLGGAAFIDPAQCQGCGTCTSECPANAIQLLNYTDDQILLQSIGGLGSWQTITPIEVPQ' A
#
# COMPACT_ATOMS: atom_id res chain seq x y z
N ARG A 1 -4.57 22.31 -6.71
CA ARG A 1 -4.92 20.98 -6.14
C ARG A 1 -3.97 20.73 -4.98
N ALA A 2 -4.49 20.57 -3.76
CA ALA A 2 -3.69 20.38 -2.55
C ALA A 2 -3.87 18.94 -2.04
N GLY A 3 -2.79 18.32 -1.57
CA GLY A 3 -2.81 16.99 -0.98
C GLY A 3 -3.27 16.99 0.48
N VAL A 4 -3.23 15.81 1.10
CA VAL A 4 -3.41 15.66 2.55
C VAL A 4 -2.47 16.63 3.28
N GLY A 5 -3.01 17.39 4.24
CA GLY A 5 -2.24 18.39 5.00
C GLY A 5 -2.01 19.73 4.30
N SER A 6 -2.78 20.07 3.25
CA SER A 6 -2.67 21.34 2.52
C SER A 6 -1.35 21.55 1.77
N LEU A 7 -0.62 20.47 1.50
CA LEU A 7 0.62 20.50 0.74
C LEU A 7 0.32 20.69 -0.75
N GLY A 8 0.98 21.66 -1.37
CA GLY A 8 0.92 21.85 -2.82
C GLY A 8 1.61 20.71 -3.57
N GLY A 9 1.19 20.47 -4.82
CA GLY A 9 1.87 19.52 -5.71
C GLY A 9 1.42 18.05 -5.61
N ALA A 10 0.29 17.77 -4.96
CA ALA A 10 -0.23 16.41 -4.90
C ALA A 10 -0.62 15.87 -6.28
N ALA A 11 -0.20 14.63 -6.55
CA ALA A 11 -0.59 13.89 -7.74
C ALA A 11 -2.10 13.60 -7.74
N PHE A 12 -2.71 13.60 -8.92
CA PHE A 12 -4.13 13.30 -9.10
C PHE A 12 -4.30 12.29 -10.24
N ILE A 13 -5.10 11.26 -10.00
CA ILE A 13 -5.40 10.20 -10.96
C ILE A 13 -6.88 10.33 -11.34
N ASP A 14 -7.16 10.44 -12.64
CA ASP A 14 -8.53 10.41 -13.14
C ASP A 14 -9.05 8.96 -13.17
N PRO A 15 -10.07 8.60 -12.37
CA PRO A 15 -10.58 7.24 -12.32
C PRO A 15 -11.20 6.78 -13.65
N ALA A 16 -11.68 7.70 -14.50
CA ALA A 16 -12.26 7.35 -15.80
C ALA A 16 -11.20 6.91 -16.82
N GLN A 17 -9.92 7.25 -16.61
CA GLN A 17 -8.81 6.90 -17.50
C GLN A 17 -7.89 5.82 -16.89
N CYS A 18 -7.94 5.64 -15.57
CA CYS A 18 -7.14 4.68 -14.85
C CYS A 18 -7.51 3.24 -15.23
N GLN A 19 -6.53 2.47 -15.70
CA GLN A 19 -6.69 1.04 -16.01
C GLN A 19 -6.44 0.13 -14.80
N GLY A 20 -5.99 0.71 -13.68
CA GLY A 20 -5.68 -0.05 -12.47
C GLY A 20 -4.39 -0.89 -12.53
N CYS A 21 -3.40 -0.51 -13.33
CA CYS A 21 -2.15 -1.29 -13.47
C CYS A 21 -1.22 -1.26 -12.24
N GLY A 22 -1.37 -0.29 -11.34
CA GLY A 22 -0.59 -0.22 -10.10
C GLY A 22 0.85 0.32 -10.20
N THR A 23 1.30 0.79 -11.37
CA THR A 23 2.66 1.35 -11.51
C THR A 23 2.88 2.57 -10.62
N CYS A 24 1.91 3.49 -10.58
CA CYS A 24 2.00 4.68 -9.74
C CYS A 24 2.04 4.37 -8.25
N THR A 25 1.37 3.31 -7.81
CA THR A 25 1.40 2.87 -6.41
C THR A 25 2.75 2.24 -6.05
N SER A 26 3.36 1.45 -6.94
CA SER A 26 4.66 0.82 -6.70
C SER A 26 5.83 1.80 -6.73
N GLU A 27 5.75 2.86 -7.53
CA GLU A 27 6.83 3.82 -7.68
C GLU A 27 6.78 4.96 -6.65
N CYS A 28 5.66 5.12 -5.95
CA CYS A 28 5.48 6.24 -5.02
C CYS A 28 6.35 6.04 -3.76
N PRO A 29 7.42 6.83 -3.55
CA PRO A 29 8.29 6.64 -2.39
C PRO A 29 7.61 7.02 -1.07
N ALA A 30 6.55 7.82 -1.14
CA ALA A 30 5.77 8.26 0.01
C ALA A 30 4.61 7.30 0.34
N ASN A 31 4.37 6.26 -0.46
CA ASN A 31 3.21 5.35 -0.35
C ASN A 31 1.87 6.11 -0.23
N ALA A 32 1.75 7.26 -0.92
CA ALA A 32 0.61 8.17 -0.78
C ALA A 32 -0.58 7.81 -1.69
N ILE A 33 -0.39 6.87 -2.62
CA ILE A 33 -1.38 6.44 -3.60
C ILE A 33 -1.77 5.01 -3.26
N GLN A 34 -3.06 4.69 -3.38
CA GLN A 34 -3.60 3.35 -3.14
C GLN A 34 -4.38 2.86 -4.36
N LEU A 35 -4.26 1.57 -4.67
CA LEU A 35 -4.97 0.96 -5.77
C LEU A 35 -6.34 0.47 -5.26
N LEU A 36 -7.39 0.74 -6.03
CA LEU A 36 -8.74 0.31 -5.65
C LEU A 36 -8.79 -1.22 -5.57
N ASN A 37 -9.39 -1.72 -4.49
CA ASN A 37 -9.59 -3.16 -4.22
C ASN A 37 -8.31 -3.97 -3.94
N TYR A 38 -7.17 -3.29 -3.80
CA TYR A 38 -5.89 -3.86 -3.37
C TYR A 38 -5.26 -2.97 -2.31
N THR A 39 -6.06 -2.46 -1.38
CA THR A 39 -5.54 -1.59 -0.32
C THR A 39 -4.73 -2.40 0.68
N ASP A 40 -3.77 -1.76 1.34
CA ASP A 40 -2.90 -2.43 2.33
C ASP A 40 -3.71 -3.20 3.39
N ASP A 41 -4.81 -2.61 3.90
CA ASP A 41 -5.68 -3.28 4.88
C ASP A 41 -6.41 -4.52 4.33
N GLN A 42 -6.71 -4.54 3.03
CA GLN A 42 -7.34 -5.68 2.35
C GLN A 42 -6.33 -6.81 2.14
N ILE A 43 -5.08 -6.47 1.85
CA ILE A 43 -3.99 -7.43 1.64
C ILE A 43 -3.52 -8.02 2.97
N LEU A 44 -3.34 -7.17 3.98
CA LEU A 44 -2.70 -7.54 5.24
C LEU A 44 -3.60 -8.31 6.21
N LEU A 45 -4.88 -8.55 5.86
CA LEU A 45 -5.83 -9.42 6.59
C LEU A 45 -5.65 -9.34 8.12
N GLN A 46 -5.50 -8.11 8.63
CA GLN A 46 -5.01 -7.82 9.98
C GLN A 46 -5.89 -8.48 11.06
N SER A 47 -7.18 -8.68 10.75
CA SER A 47 -8.20 -9.22 11.65
C SER A 47 -8.09 -10.73 11.93
N ILE A 48 -7.44 -11.51 11.06
CA ILE A 48 -7.33 -12.98 11.24
C ILE A 48 -5.93 -13.44 11.69
N GLY A 49 -4.97 -12.53 11.84
CA GLY A 49 -3.57 -12.91 12.10
C GLY A 49 -3.02 -13.85 11.03
N GLY A 50 -3.44 -13.70 9.77
CA GLY A 50 -3.16 -14.62 8.66
C GLY A 50 -2.45 -13.90 7.52
N LEU A 51 -1.41 -14.55 6.99
CA LEU A 51 -0.34 -14.03 6.12
C LEU A 51 0.56 -12.98 6.81
N GLY A 52 1.12 -13.36 7.97
CA GLY A 52 2.09 -12.56 8.71
C GLY A 52 2.39 -13.06 10.13
N SER A 53 1.52 -13.89 10.71
CA SER A 53 1.78 -14.49 12.04
C SER A 53 2.91 -15.52 12.05
N TRP A 54 3.41 -15.93 10.89
CA TRP A 54 4.60 -16.78 10.77
C TRP A 54 5.93 -16.00 10.81
N GLN A 55 5.94 -14.66 10.90
CA GLN A 55 7.18 -13.86 10.80
C GLN A 55 7.49 -12.90 11.95
N THR A 56 6.81 -12.97 13.10
CA THR A 56 7.11 -12.04 14.22
C THR A 56 7.41 -12.69 15.57
N ILE A 57 7.54 -14.03 15.65
CA ILE A 57 7.85 -14.69 16.92
C ILE A 57 9.29 -15.19 17.10
N THR A 58 10.25 -14.83 16.24
CA THR A 58 11.66 -15.09 16.57
C THR A 58 12.54 -13.86 16.32
N PRO A 59 13.10 -13.23 17.37
CA PRO A 59 14.45 -12.75 17.24
C PRO A 59 15.33 -13.99 17.12
N ILE A 60 16.20 -14.04 16.11
CA ILE A 60 17.26 -15.04 15.90
C ILE A 60 16.79 -16.36 15.20
N GLU A 61 17.63 -16.79 14.26
CA GLU A 61 17.67 -18.05 13.49
C GLU A 61 16.84 -18.17 12.20
N VAL A 62 17.53 -17.91 11.08
CA VAL A 62 17.22 -18.45 9.74
C VAL A 62 17.91 -19.80 9.61
N PRO A 63 17.20 -20.87 9.26
CA PRO A 63 17.82 -21.89 8.41
C PRO A 63 16.94 -22.25 7.20
N GLN A 64 17.65 -22.51 6.11
CA GLN A 64 17.28 -23.06 4.79
C GLN A 64 15.83 -23.44 4.55
#